data_AF-X5X6F3-F1
#
_entry.id   AF-X5X6F3-F1
#
_cell.length_a   1.000
_cell.length_b   1.000
_cell.length_c   1.000
_cell.angle_alpha   90.00
_cell.angle_beta   90.00
_cell.angle_gamma   90.00
#
_symmetry.space_group_name_H-M   'P 1'
#
loop_
_entity.id
_entity.type
_entity.pdbx_description
1 polymer ?
#
loop_
_entity_poly.entity_id
_entity_poly.type
_entity_poly.pdbx_seq_one_letter_code
_entity_poly.pdbx_strand_id
1 'polypeptide(L)'
;MGGKSPQAAQHDEQEAESAGMSDANRVLWSEGLFLRTQHFQQQDRFFEATVRGALQAGHLHTFGFRTLTLDQAQLDAGQISVLSARGIFPDGTPFAIPETMDAPRPLAVTPEMGAGPVLIALPLEPPGGVGFDPAHAEPSGARYRGRIVSVRDAVHGGSDPEEIEIARPQALLLAPGTAVGGYTALPVAELKGVRADGGVALDDTFLPPTLVIGAASWYSRLLQEVVTGLDQIAEAHGKMVLGGPGRSVEDLLILNLVNAARPRLAHMLAQDVFHPAEVYMELAGLAGSMATYGSSARRLGELPVYDHMAPGPAYSALADALRSLILSLRYIEPKSRALPVMRHATNVWKIRIDNPKLLVASRIVVRIGSELSEDALRKIFVNQATVGSASEFEGLWKSRLPGIPHSAEAPSFAAARNSL
;
A
#
# COMPACT_ATOMS: atom_id res chain seq x y z
N MET A 1 -57.97 37.41 -3.16
CA MET A 1 -56.62 37.52 -3.75
C MET A 1 -55.74 38.27 -2.77
N GLY A 2 -55.07 37.54 -1.87
CA GLY A 2 -54.10 38.14 -0.94
C GLY A 2 -52.73 38.11 -1.59
N GLY A 3 -52.30 39.22 -2.18
CA GLY A 3 -50.93 39.35 -2.69
C GLY A 3 -49.97 39.37 -1.51
N LYS A 4 -48.90 38.56 -1.57
CA LYS A 4 -47.76 38.67 -0.65
C LYS A 4 -47.28 40.13 -0.65
N SER A 5 -47.03 40.69 0.53
CA SER A 5 -46.48 42.05 0.65
C SER A 5 -45.14 42.12 -0.10
N PRO A 6 -44.81 43.24 -0.78
CA PRO A 6 -43.59 43.39 -1.57
C PRO A 6 -42.30 43.06 -0.79
N GLN A 7 -42.32 43.28 0.52
CA GLN A 7 -41.21 43.05 1.44
C GLN A 7 -40.95 41.56 1.71
N ALA A 8 -41.98 40.71 1.66
CA ALA A 8 -41.84 39.26 1.82
C ALA A 8 -41.37 38.60 0.51
N ALA A 9 -41.75 39.16 -0.64
CA ALA A 9 -41.25 38.70 -1.94
C ALA A 9 -39.78 39.06 -2.16
N GLN A 10 -39.33 40.23 -1.69
CA GLN A 10 -37.90 40.62 -1.72
C GLN A 10 -37.03 39.78 -0.78
N HIS A 11 -37.57 39.35 0.37
CA HIS A 11 -36.87 38.46 1.30
C HIS A 11 -36.73 37.04 0.72
N ASP A 12 -37.81 36.51 0.13
CA ASP A 12 -37.81 35.21 -0.57
C ASP A 12 -36.86 35.22 -1.80
N GLU A 13 -36.78 36.34 -2.53
CA GLU A 13 -35.86 36.50 -3.67
C GLU A 13 -34.39 36.63 -3.23
N GLN A 14 -34.09 37.35 -2.14
CA GLN A 14 -32.73 37.43 -1.57
C GLN A 14 -32.25 36.10 -0.98
N GLU A 15 -33.13 35.33 -0.33
CA GLU A 15 -32.82 33.98 0.13
C GLU A 15 -32.55 33.03 -1.05
N ALA A 16 -33.32 33.14 -2.14
CA ALA A 16 -33.10 32.35 -3.35
C ALA A 16 -31.82 32.76 -4.13
N GLU A 17 -31.47 34.05 -4.17
CA GLU A 17 -30.20 34.54 -4.75
C GLU A 17 -28.99 34.09 -3.92
N SER A 18 -29.13 34.05 -2.59
CA SER A 18 -28.09 33.54 -1.69
C SER A 18 -27.84 32.03 -1.84
N ALA A 19 -28.86 31.26 -2.25
CA ALA A 19 -28.76 29.81 -2.39
C ALA A 19 -27.83 29.35 -3.54
N GLY A 20 -27.52 30.24 -4.50
CA GLY A 20 -26.57 29.97 -5.59
C GLY A 20 -25.17 30.57 -5.36
N MET A 21 -24.99 31.45 -4.37
CA MET A 21 -23.72 32.11 -4.09
C MET A 21 -22.93 31.33 -3.04
N SER A 22 -21.66 31.06 -3.34
CA SER A 22 -20.74 30.48 -2.35
C SER A 22 -20.55 31.45 -1.18
N ASP A 23 -20.65 30.96 0.06
CA ASP A 23 -20.30 31.68 1.30
C ASP A 23 -18.78 31.94 1.42
N ALA A 24 -18.01 31.68 0.37
CA ALA A 24 -16.56 31.89 0.32
C ALA A 24 -16.15 32.94 -0.72
N ASN A 25 -17.02 33.88 -1.07
CA ASN A 25 -16.67 35.00 -1.95
C ASN A 25 -15.70 35.99 -1.28
N ARG A 26 -14.89 36.68 -2.08
CA ARG A 26 -13.89 37.63 -1.60
C ARG A 26 -14.54 38.91 -1.06
N VAL A 27 -14.00 39.43 0.03
CA VAL A 27 -14.39 40.75 0.57
C VAL A 27 -13.90 41.87 -0.34
N LEU A 28 -14.79 42.80 -0.69
CA LEU A 28 -14.44 44.03 -1.38
C LEU A 28 -14.03 45.11 -0.36
N TRP A 29 -12.76 45.48 -0.38
CA TRP A 29 -12.19 46.54 0.46
C TRP A 29 -12.23 47.88 -0.29
N SER A 30 -13.19 48.74 0.06
CA SER A 30 -13.32 50.09 -0.52
C SER A 30 -12.89 51.18 0.46
N GLU A 31 -12.47 52.32 -0.10
CA GLU A 31 -12.19 53.51 0.70
C GLU A 31 -13.45 53.95 1.47
N GLY A 32 -13.28 54.29 2.76
CA GLY A 32 -14.38 54.68 3.64
C GLY A 32 -15.22 53.52 4.20
N LEU A 33 -14.86 52.26 3.94
CA LEU A 33 -15.52 51.10 4.53
C LEU A 33 -15.32 51.05 6.06
N PHE A 34 -16.41 50.96 6.82
CA PHE A 34 -16.36 50.73 8.27
C PHE A 34 -16.13 49.25 8.59
N LEU A 35 -15.05 48.94 9.33
CA LEU A 35 -14.71 47.58 9.74
C LEU A 35 -15.78 46.97 10.65
N ARG A 36 -16.04 45.68 10.42
CA ARG A 36 -16.99 44.84 11.17
C ARG A 36 -16.44 43.42 11.23
N THR A 37 -16.87 42.64 12.21
CA THR A 37 -16.42 41.24 12.40
C THR A 37 -16.69 40.38 11.17
N GLN A 38 -17.80 40.62 10.46
CA GLN A 38 -18.18 39.88 9.26
C GLN A 38 -17.15 40.00 8.14
N HIS A 39 -16.45 41.12 8.02
CA HIS A 39 -15.42 41.28 7.00
C HIS A 39 -14.24 40.32 7.24
N PHE A 40 -13.84 40.15 8.50
CA PHE A 40 -12.77 39.21 8.85
C PHE A 40 -13.22 37.76 8.72
N GLN A 41 -14.42 37.43 9.21
CA GLN A 41 -15.00 36.08 9.07
C GLN A 41 -15.13 35.66 7.60
N GLN A 42 -15.62 36.56 6.73
CA GLN A 42 -15.74 36.29 5.30
C GLN A 42 -14.37 36.16 4.62
N GLN A 43 -13.39 36.96 5.03
CA GLN A 43 -12.02 36.86 4.55
C GLN A 43 -11.41 35.49 4.92
N ASP A 44 -11.62 35.02 6.15
CA ASP A 44 -11.16 33.71 6.60
C ASP A 44 -11.80 32.58 5.77
N ARG A 45 -13.13 32.60 5.58
CA ARG A 45 -13.82 31.64 4.70
C ARG A 45 -13.28 31.62 3.28
N PHE A 46 -13.03 32.79 2.69
CA PHE A 46 -12.45 32.90 1.35
C PHE A 46 -11.05 32.24 1.28
N PHE A 47 -10.19 32.49 2.27
CA PHE A 47 -8.86 31.88 2.32
C PHE A 47 -8.92 30.37 2.54
N GLU A 48 -9.74 29.90 3.49
CA GLU A 48 -9.94 28.48 3.75
C GLU A 48 -10.47 27.75 2.52
N ALA A 49 -11.47 28.30 1.84
CA ALA A 49 -12.02 27.73 0.62
C ALA A 49 -10.99 27.71 -0.52
N THR A 50 -10.13 28.73 -0.63
CA THR A 50 -9.04 28.76 -1.61
C THR A 50 -8.04 27.63 -1.34
N VAL A 51 -7.63 27.44 -0.08
CA VAL A 51 -6.72 26.35 0.32
C VAL A 51 -7.37 24.99 0.07
N ARG A 52 -8.63 24.82 0.48
CA ARG A 52 -9.41 23.59 0.26
C ARG A 52 -9.51 23.26 -1.23
N GLY A 53 -9.83 24.26 -2.06
CA GLY A 53 -9.88 24.10 -3.52
C GLY A 53 -8.54 23.69 -4.11
N ALA A 54 -7.43 24.26 -3.62
CA ALA A 54 -6.09 23.87 -4.05
C ALA A 54 -5.72 22.43 -3.64
N LEU A 55 -6.10 21.99 -2.43
CA LEU A 55 -5.92 20.60 -1.98
C LEU A 55 -6.75 19.64 -2.85
N GLN A 56 -8.02 19.96 -3.10
CA GLN A 56 -8.94 19.11 -3.87
C GLN A 56 -8.62 19.03 -5.37
N ALA A 57 -7.78 19.91 -5.90
CA ALA A 57 -7.32 19.87 -7.29
C ALA A 57 -6.30 18.74 -7.55
N GLY A 58 -5.74 18.13 -6.51
CA GLY A 58 -4.80 17.02 -6.61
C GLY A 58 -5.43 15.72 -7.12
N HIS A 59 -4.59 14.78 -7.56
CA HIS A 59 -5.02 13.45 -8.01
C HIS A 59 -5.07 12.40 -6.89
N LEU A 60 -4.72 12.79 -5.66
CA LEU A 60 -4.70 11.94 -4.47
C LEU A 60 -5.74 12.42 -3.46
N HIS A 61 -6.12 11.52 -2.55
CA HIS A 61 -6.94 11.88 -1.40
C HIS A 61 -6.10 12.76 -0.47
N THR A 62 -6.53 14.01 -0.24
CA THR A 62 -5.77 14.98 0.56
C THR A 62 -6.18 15.02 2.04
N PHE A 63 -6.79 13.95 2.53
CA PHE A 63 -7.27 13.82 3.90
C PHE A 63 -6.69 12.56 4.55
N GLY A 64 -6.84 12.43 5.86
CA GLY A 64 -6.32 11.32 6.66
C GLY A 64 -5.28 11.78 7.68
N PHE A 65 -4.70 10.81 8.37
CA PHE A 65 -3.73 11.04 9.44
C PHE A 65 -2.31 11.14 8.91
N ARG A 66 -1.58 12.16 9.36
CA ARG A 66 -0.11 12.23 9.32
C ARG A 66 0.50 11.48 10.51
N THR A 67 -0.15 11.54 11.66
CA THR A 67 0.16 10.76 12.86
C THR A 67 -1.14 10.43 13.59
N LEU A 68 -1.20 9.27 14.24
CA LEU A 68 -2.30 8.86 15.10
C LEU A 68 -1.76 8.00 16.23
N THR A 69 -2.12 8.32 17.47
CA THR A 69 -1.76 7.55 18.65
C THR A 69 -2.96 7.48 19.59
N LEU A 70 -3.45 6.27 19.83
CA LEU A 70 -4.46 6.00 20.84
C LEU A 70 -3.79 5.84 22.21
N ASP A 71 -4.53 6.18 23.26
CA ASP A 71 -4.06 6.04 24.64
C ASP A 71 -4.23 4.59 25.11
N GLN A 72 -3.12 3.88 25.23
CA GLN A 72 -3.12 2.47 25.64
C GLN A 72 -3.68 2.26 27.06
N ALA A 73 -3.41 3.18 28.00
CA ALA A 73 -3.90 3.06 29.36
C ALA A 73 -5.44 3.20 29.41
N GLN A 74 -5.98 4.09 28.58
CA GLN A 74 -7.44 4.22 28.43
C GLN A 74 -8.06 2.99 27.76
N LEU A 75 -7.39 2.40 26.76
CA LEU A 75 -7.87 1.14 26.15
C LEU A 75 -7.95 0.02 27.18
N ASP A 76 -6.97 -0.10 28.07
CA ASP A 76 -7.00 -1.08 29.16
C ASP A 76 -8.07 -0.76 30.22
N ALA A 77 -8.43 0.52 30.38
CA ALA A 77 -9.54 0.97 31.22
C ALA A 77 -10.92 0.92 30.54
N GLY A 78 -11.04 0.27 29.38
CA GLY A 78 -12.32 0.11 28.67
C GLY A 78 -12.79 1.35 27.91
N GLN A 79 -11.89 2.28 27.58
CA GLN A 79 -12.20 3.51 26.85
C GLN A 79 -11.30 3.69 25.63
N ILE A 80 -11.85 4.22 24.55
CA ILE A 80 -11.07 4.65 23.40
C ILE A 80 -10.81 6.14 23.54
N SER A 81 -9.52 6.51 23.55
CA SER A 81 -9.07 7.90 23.66
C SER A 81 -7.94 8.15 22.67
N VAL A 82 -7.93 9.35 22.06
CA VAL A 82 -6.86 9.79 21.16
C VAL A 82 -5.85 10.59 21.99
N LEU A 83 -4.64 10.05 22.15
CA LEU A 83 -3.56 10.71 22.87
C LEU A 83 -2.95 11.86 22.04
N SER A 84 -2.67 11.59 20.77
CA SER A 84 -2.21 12.60 19.82
C SER A 84 -2.60 12.21 18.40
N ALA A 85 -2.85 13.20 17.56
CA ALA A 85 -3.11 12.99 16.15
C ALA A 85 -2.83 14.27 15.36
N ARG A 86 -2.38 14.13 14.12
CA ARG A 86 -2.29 15.23 13.16
C ARG A 86 -2.82 14.76 11.83
N GLY A 87 -3.52 15.62 11.11
CA GLY A 87 -4.08 15.23 9.83
C GLY A 87 -4.94 16.30 9.21
N ILE A 88 -5.70 15.89 8.20
CA ILE A 88 -6.67 16.71 7.49
C ILE A 88 -7.97 15.91 7.43
N PHE A 89 -9.08 16.51 7.86
CA PHE A 89 -10.40 15.89 7.69
C PHE A 89 -10.84 15.86 6.22
N PRO A 90 -11.79 15.00 5.83
CA PRO A 90 -12.30 14.95 4.45
C PRO A 90 -12.83 16.28 3.90
N ASP A 91 -13.29 17.19 4.77
CA ASP A 91 -13.69 18.55 4.38
C ASP A 91 -12.50 19.51 4.16
N GLY A 92 -11.26 19.03 4.25
CA GLY A 92 -10.04 19.81 4.06
C GLY A 92 -9.52 20.52 5.32
N THR A 93 -10.14 20.31 6.48
CA THR A 93 -9.74 21.02 7.71
C THR A 93 -8.54 20.36 8.37
N PRO A 94 -7.41 21.08 8.50
CA PRO A 94 -6.24 20.55 9.20
C PRO A 94 -6.47 20.54 10.71
N PHE A 95 -5.92 19.55 11.40
CA PHE A 95 -5.98 19.47 12.85
C PHE A 95 -4.70 18.87 13.45
N ALA A 96 -4.43 19.24 14.70
CA ALA A 96 -3.37 18.68 15.52
C ALA A 96 -3.83 18.61 16.99
N ILE A 97 -3.87 17.40 17.55
CA ILE A 97 -4.20 17.13 18.94
C ILE A 97 -2.89 16.89 19.71
N PRO A 98 -2.60 17.65 20.79
CA PRO A 98 -3.44 18.67 21.45
C PRO A 98 -3.18 20.13 20.98
N GLU A 99 -2.38 20.35 19.94
CA GLU A 99 -1.82 21.66 19.59
C GLU A 99 -2.80 22.69 19.04
N THR A 100 -3.58 22.35 18.02
CA THR A 100 -4.60 23.24 17.43
C THR A 100 -6.02 22.82 17.78
N MET A 101 -6.22 21.57 18.21
CA MET A 101 -7.48 20.97 18.62
C MET A 101 -7.29 20.26 19.97
N ASP A 102 -8.26 20.35 20.89
CA ASP A 102 -8.24 19.55 22.12
C ASP A 102 -8.56 18.08 21.82
N ALA A 103 -8.06 17.15 22.64
CA ALA A 103 -8.43 15.75 22.47
C ALA A 103 -9.95 15.56 22.70
N PRO A 104 -10.65 14.80 21.84
CA PRO A 104 -12.07 14.52 22.02
C PRO A 104 -12.29 13.77 23.34
N ARG A 105 -13.50 13.89 23.90
CA ARG A 105 -13.90 13.12 25.08
C ARG A 105 -13.71 11.62 24.81
N PRO A 106 -13.07 10.86 25.72
CA PRO A 106 -12.94 9.41 25.58
C PRO A 106 -14.30 8.72 25.40
N LEU A 107 -14.33 7.73 24.51
CA LEU A 107 -15.51 6.89 24.27
C LEU A 107 -15.44 5.66 25.19
N ALA A 108 -16.36 5.57 26.14
CA ALA A 108 -16.50 4.36 26.95
C ALA A 108 -17.10 3.21 26.11
N VAL A 109 -16.43 2.07 26.10
CA VAL A 109 -16.87 0.88 25.37
C VAL A 109 -17.66 -0.01 26.33
N THR A 110 -18.86 -0.41 25.92
CA THR A 110 -19.70 -1.32 26.70
C THR A 110 -19.89 -2.65 25.95
N PRO A 111 -20.22 -3.76 26.64
CA PRO A 111 -20.44 -5.06 26.00
C PRO A 111 -21.59 -5.08 24.99
N GLU A 112 -22.55 -4.17 25.10
CA GLU A 112 -23.70 -4.05 24.19
C GLU A 112 -23.34 -3.31 22.89
N MET A 113 -22.17 -2.66 22.84
CA MET A 113 -21.68 -1.96 21.65
C MET A 113 -21.29 -2.98 20.58
N GLY A 114 -21.87 -2.85 19.38
CA GLY A 114 -21.52 -3.69 18.24
C GLY A 114 -20.09 -3.46 17.75
N ALA A 115 -19.54 -4.47 17.07
CA ALA A 115 -18.28 -4.32 16.34
C ALA A 115 -18.44 -3.32 15.17
N GLY A 116 -17.36 -2.64 14.82
CA GLY A 116 -17.33 -1.71 13.70
C GLY A 116 -16.40 -0.52 13.91
N PRO A 117 -16.42 0.46 12.98
CA PRO A 117 -15.48 1.56 13.00
C PRO A 117 -15.83 2.58 14.09
N VAL A 118 -14.80 3.00 14.82
CA VAL A 118 -14.85 4.16 15.71
C VAL A 118 -14.27 5.34 14.96
N LEU A 119 -14.98 6.45 14.94
CA LEU A 119 -14.61 7.61 14.12
C LEU A 119 -14.27 8.79 15.03
N ILE A 120 -13.24 9.57 14.66
CA ILE A 120 -13.12 10.96 15.10
C ILE A 120 -13.93 11.82 14.13
N ALA A 121 -14.81 12.65 14.66
CA ALA A 121 -15.77 13.42 13.88
C ALA A 121 -15.75 14.90 14.29
N LEU A 122 -15.87 15.78 13.31
CA LEU A 122 -15.90 17.23 13.47
C LEU A 122 -17.20 17.77 12.84
N PRO A 123 -18.01 18.58 13.55
CA PRO A 123 -19.26 19.10 13.01
C PRO A 123 -19.04 19.85 11.71
N LEU A 124 -19.82 19.58 10.67
CA LEU A 124 -19.77 20.35 9.42
C LEU A 124 -20.14 21.82 9.69
N GLU A 125 -19.52 22.73 8.94
CA GLU A 125 -19.87 24.14 9.03
C GLU A 125 -21.17 24.41 8.25
N PRO A 126 -22.25 24.85 8.91
CA PRO A 126 -23.50 25.17 8.23
C PRO A 126 -23.34 26.50 7.45
N PRO A 127 -23.68 26.56 6.15
CA PRO A 127 -23.67 27.80 5.38
C PRO A 127 -24.54 28.87 6.07
N GLY A 128 -23.95 30.02 6.43
CA GLY A 128 -24.66 31.09 7.13
C GLY A 128 -25.16 30.76 8.55
N GLY A 129 -24.83 29.58 9.10
CA GLY A 129 -25.23 29.16 10.44
C GLY A 129 -24.22 29.49 11.53
N VAL A 130 -24.55 29.17 12.78
CA VAL A 130 -23.66 29.38 13.94
C VAL A 130 -22.61 28.27 13.99
N GLY A 131 -21.34 28.65 13.76
CA GLY A 131 -20.20 27.72 13.79
C GLY A 131 -19.32 27.80 15.04
N PHE A 132 -19.59 28.73 15.96
CA PHE A 132 -18.72 29.07 17.09
C PHE A 132 -19.49 29.19 18.41
N ASP A 133 -19.01 28.51 19.45
CA ASP A 133 -19.42 28.70 20.84
C ASP A 133 -18.40 29.58 21.58
N PRO A 134 -18.80 30.69 22.21
CA PRO A 134 -17.91 31.45 23.09
C PRO A 134 -17.39 30.60 24.28
N ALA A 135 -16.23 30.95 24.81
CA ALA A 135 -15.56 30.25 25.91
C ALA A 135 -16.44 30.15 27.17
N HIS A 136 -17.25 31.19 27.42
CA HIS A 136 -18.14 31.31 28.56
C HIS A 136 -19.54 30.72 28.31
N ALA A 137 -19.84 30.30 27.08
CA ALA A 137 -21.13 29.73 26.72
C ALA A 137 -21.12 28.19 26.92
N GLU A 138 -22.32 27.65 27.14
CA GLU A 138 -22.55 26.21 27.10
C GLU A 138 -22.32 25.67 25.68
N PRO A 139 -21.76 24.45 25.52
CA PRO A 139 -21.54 23.87 24.21
C PRO A 139 -22.87 23.63 23.48
N SER A 140 -23.05 24.25 22.32
CA SER A 140 -24.21 24.03 21.44
C SER A 140 -23.99 22.85 20.48
N GLY A 141 -22.76 22.35 20.40
CA GLY A 141 -22.33 21.41 19.35
C GLY A 141 -21.75 22.12 18.12
N ALA A 142 -21.44 23.41 18.26
CA ALA A 142 -20.75 24.17 17.22
C ALA A 142 -19.38 23.57 16.89
N ARG A 143 -18.93 23.78 15.66
CA ARG A 143 -17.66 23.27 15.16
C ARG A 143 -16.45 23.78 15.95
N TYR A 144 -16.53 25.02 16.42
CA TYR A 144 -15.45 25.67 17.17
C TYR A 144 -15.92 26.14 18.54
N ARG A 145 -14.99 26.16 19.51
CA ARG A 145 -15.20 26.74 20.84
C ARG A 145 -14.10 27.73 21.20
N GLY A 146 -14.50 28.83 21.83
CA GLY A 146 -13.63 29.86 22.36
C GLY A 146 -12.71 29.36 23.47
N ARG A 147 -11.48 29.86 23.49
CA ARG A 147 -10.53 29.75 24.60
C ARG A 147 -9.80 31.09 24.76
N ILE A 148 -9.82 31.64 25.97
CA ILE A 148 -9.06 32.85 26.28
C ILE A 148 -7.57 32.50 26.42
N VAL A 149 -6.72 33.23 25.72
CA VAL A 149 -5.26 33.09 25.75
C VAL A 149 -4.60 34.47 25.83
N SER A 150 -3.48 34.55 26.56
CA SER A 150 -2.65 35.75 26.57
C SER A 150 -1.65 35.71 25.42
N VAL A 151 -1.69 36.70 24.54
CA VAL A 151 -0.85 36.81 23.35
C VAL A 151 0.07 38.02 23.49
N ARG A 152 1.37 37.80 23.31
CA ARG A 152 2.37 38.86 23.31
C ARG A 152 2.41 39.56 21.97
N ASP A 153 2.66 40.86 21.98
CA ASP A 153 3.05 41.59 20.78
C ASP A 153 4.41 41.07 20.28
N ALA A 154 4.48 40.69 19.01
CA ALA A 154 5.69 40.16 18.38
C ALA A 154 6.62 41.27 17.87
N VAL A 155 6.20 42.54 17.90
CA VAL A 155 7.03 43.69 17.51
C VAL A 155 8.05 43.98 18.61
N HIS A 156 9.30 44.29 18.24
CA HIS A 156 10.33 44.67 19.23
C HIS A 156 9.94 45.97 19.94
N GLY A 157 9.90 45.95 21.27
CA GLY A 157 9.34 47.05 22.07
C GLY A 157 7.82 47.15 21.98
N GLY A 158 7.16 46.08 21.54
CA GLY A 158 5.71 45.95 21.46
C GLY A 158 5.03 46.04 22.82
N SER A 159 3.70 46.10 22.77
CA SER A 159 2.88 46.30 23.96
C SER A 159 2.92 45.09 24.91
N ASP A 160 2.43 45.31 26.13
CA ASP A 160 2.22 44.22 27.09
C ASP A 160 1.28 43.15 26.50
N PRO A 161 1.39 41.89 26.97
CA PRO A 161 0.53 40.81 26.47
C PRO A 161 -0.95 41.10 26.72
N GLU A 162 -1.79 40.83 25.73
CA GLU A 162 -3.24 41.04 25.79
C GLU A 162 -4.00 39.72 25.78
N GLU A 163 -5.14 39.67 26.46
CA GLU A 163 -6.03 38.51 26.43
C GLU A 163 -6.92 38.56 25.19
N ILE A 164 -6.88 37.51 24.38
CA ILE A 164 -7.77 37.33 23.24
C ILE A 164 -8.47 35.98 23.33
N GLU A 165 -9.66 35.90 22.74
CA GLU A 165 -10.40 34.65 22.62
C GLU A 165 -10.11 34.00 21.25
N ILE A 166 -9.48 32.83 21.26
CA ILE A 166 -9.21 32.03 20.06
C ILE A 166 -10.28 30.95 19.89
N ALA A 167 -10.54 30.55 18.65
CA ALA A 167 -11.45 29.46 18.33
C ALA A 167 -10.69 28.14 18.14
N ARG A 168 -11.09 27.07 18.84
CA ARG A 168 -10.53 25.72 18.69
C ARG A 168 -11.56 24.73 18.19
N PRO A 169 -11.26 23.91 17.17
CA PRO A 169 -12.14 22.85 16.70
C PRO A 169 -12.59 21.91 17.82
N GLN A 170 -13.86 21.48 17.79
CA GLN A 170 -14.45 20.57 18.77
C GLN A 170 -14.82 19.25 18.10
N ALA A 171 -13.89 18.29 18.16
CA ALA A 171 -14.14 16.94 17.68
C ALA A 171 -14.76 16.05 18.77
N LEU A 172 -15.45 14.99 18.36
CA LEU A 172 -15.91 13.91 19.23
C LEU A 172 -15.63 12.53 18.63
N LEU A 173 -15.69 11.51 19.48
CA LEU A 173 -15.61 10.11 19.04
C LEU A 173 -17.02 9.55 18.83
N LEU A 174 -17.28 9.05 17.62
CA LEU A 174 -18.51 8.36 17.26
C LEU A 174 -18.32 6.85 17.46
N ALA A 175 -19.26 6.23 18.18
CA ALA A 175 -19.31 4.79 18.37
C ALA A 175 -19.74 4.07 17.08
N PRO A 176 -19.45 2.75 16.94
CA PRO A 176 -19.88 1.97 15.79
C PRO A 176 -21.40 2.05 15.57
N GLY A 177 -21.81 2.21 14.32
CA GLY A 177 -23.23 2.33 13.95
C GLY A 177 -23.86 3.71 14.18
N THR A 178 -23.12 4.68 14.74
CA THR A 178 -23.60 6.06 14.87
C THR A 178 -23.68 6.73 13.51
N ALA A 179 -24.79 7.41 13.22
CA ALA A 179 -24.94 8.16 11.97
C ALA A 179 -23.92 9.32 11.91
N VAL A 180 -23.20 9.42 10.80
CA VAL A 180 -22.18 10.45 10.56
C VAL A 180 -22.79 11.77 10.06
N GLY A 181 -24.10 11.79 9.74
CA GLY A 181 -24.77 12.97 9.20
C GLY A 181 -24.53 14.22 10.05
N GLY A 182 -24.11 15.32 9.42
CA GLY A 182 -23.74 16.55 10.10
C GLY A 182 -22.26 16.64 10.52
N TYR A 183 -21.45 15.60 10.25
CA TYR A 183 -20.03 15.57 10.57
C TYR A 183 -19.16 15.24 9.36
N THR A 184 -17.93 15.75 9.36
CA THR A 184 -16.81 15.16 8.61
C THR A 184 -16.05 14.23 9.57
N ALA A 185 -15.59 13.06 9.10
CA ALA A 185 -15.06 12.05 10.01
C ALA A 185 -13.94 11.19 9.41
N LEU A 186 -13.07 10.68 10.27
CA LEU A 186 -12.01 9.73 9.94
C LEU A 186 -12.08 8.53 10.90
N PRO A 187 -12.00 7.27 10.42
CA PRO A 187 -11.90 6.12 11.30
C PRO A 187 -10.55 6.09 12.02
N VAL A 188 -10.58 5.92 13.34
CA VAL A 188 -9.39 5.85 14.20
C VAL A 188 -9.05 4.43 14.63
N ALA A 189 -10.05 3.55 14.67
CA ALA A 189 -9.91 2.14 15.03
C ALA A 189 -11.12 1.33 14.54
N GLU A 190 -10.94 0.02 14.45
CA GLU A 190 -12.02 -0.95 14.30
C GLU A 190 -12.25 -1.65 15.64
N LEU A 191 -13.43 -1.49 16.24
CA LEU A 191 -13.81 -2.13 17.50
C LEU A 191 -14.26 -3.57 17.25
N LYS A 192 -13.70 -4.52 18.00
CA LYS A 192 -14.16 -5.93 18.05
C LYS A 192 -15.05 -6.22 19.25
N GLY A 193 -14.94 -5.44 20.32
CA GLY A 193 -15.74 -5.55 21.53
C GLY A 193 -14.93 -5.29 22.80
N VAL A 194 -15.26 -6.00 23.87
CA VAL A 194 -14.60 -5.90 25.18
C VAL A 194 -13.83 -7.20 25.45
N ARG A 195 -12.59 -7.07 25.92
CA ARG A 195 -11.72 -8.16 26.37
C ARG A 195 -12.23 -8.74 27.70
N ALA A 196 -11.78 -9.95 28.04
CA ALA A 196 -12.17 -10.61 29.29
C ALA A 196 -11.72 -9.86 30.56
N ASP A 197 -10.68 -9.03 30.47
CA ASP A 197 -10.16 -8.18 31.55
C ASP A 197 -10.91 -6.83 31.67
N GLY A 198 -11.91 -6.58 30.83
CA GLY A 198 -12.65 -5.31 30.76
C GLY A 198 -12.03 -4.26 29.82
N GLY A 199 -10.87 -4.55 29.22
CA GLY A 199 -10.23 -3.66 28.26
C GLY A 199 -10.92 -3.66 26.89
N VAL A 200 -10.59 -2.69 26.04
CA VAL A 200 -11.10 -2.60 24.66
C VAL A 200 -10.38 -3.61 23.77
N ALA A 201 -11.13 -4.38 22.97
CA ALA A 201 -10.59 -5.24 21.91
C ALA A 201 -10.71 -4.51 20.56
N LEU A 202 -9.57 -4.20 19.93
CA LEU A 202 -9.51 -3.58 18.61
C LEU A 202 -9.04 -4.58 17.54
N ASP A 203 -9.26 -4.27 16.26
CA ASP A 203 -8.64 -5.00 15.17
C ASP A 203 -7.21 -4.54 14.90
N ASP A 204 -6.22 -5.38 15.21
CA ASP A 204 -4.80 -5.12 14.91
C ASP A 204 -4.47 -5.05 13.41
N THR A 205 -5.40 -5.48 12.55
CA THR A 205 -5.27 -5.39 11.09
C THR A 205 -5.89 -4.12 10.52
N PHE A 206 -6.54 -3.30 11.35
CA PHE A 206 -7.10 -2.03 10.93
C PHE A 206 -6.01 -1.09 10.40
N LEU A 207 -6.26 -0.50 9.24
CA LEU A 207 -5.43 0.56 8.67
C LEU A 207 -6.25 1.85 8.60
N PRO A 208 -5.83 2.93 9.29
CA PRO A 208 -6.50 4.21 9.16
C PRO A 208 -6.20 4.87 7.79
N PRO A 209 -7.08 5.77 7.31
CA PRO A 209 -6.76 6.68 6.20
C PRO A 209 -5.55 7.51 6.59
N THR A 210 -4.47 7.43 5.84
CA THR A 210 -3.22 8.13 6.19
C THR A 210 -2.72 8.94 5.02
N LEU A 211 -2.22 10.14 5.31
CA LEU A 211 -1.60 11.00 4.32
C LEU A 211 -0.25 10.47 3.87
N VAL A 212 0.42 9.70 4.74
CA VAL A 212 1.72 9.08 4.47
C VAL A 212 1.86 7.71 5.11
N ILE A 213 2.67 6.85 4.50
CA ILE A 213 2.94 5.51 5.02
C ILE A 213 3.59 5.48 6.40
N GLY A 214 4.37 6.52 6.78
CA GLY A 214 4.98 6.60 8.11
C GLY A 214 3.97 6.72 9.26
N ALA A 215 2.72 7.05 8.98
CA ALA A 215 1.65 7.14 9.98
C ALA A 215 1.19 5.77 10.50
N ALA A 216 1.46 4.68 9.77
CA ALA A 216 1.12 3.31 10.16
C ALA A 216 2.26 2.34 9.85
N SER A 217 2.85 1.75 10.89
CA SER A 217 4.00 0.82 10.78
C SER A 217 3.72 -0.44 9.95
N TRP A 218 2.46 -0.73 9.64
CA TRP A 218 2.09 -1.83 8.76
C TRP A 218 2.67 -1.64 7.34
N TYR A 219 2.65 -0.42 6.80
CA TYR A 219 3.16 -0.15 5.46
C TYR A 219 4.66 -0.37 5.35
N SER A 220 5.44 0.15 6.30
CA SER A 220 6.89 -0.04 6.32
C SER A 220 7.28 -1.51 6.52
N ARG A 221 6.53 -2.26 7.36
CA ARG A 221 6.70 -3.72 7.48
C ARG A 221 6.45 -4.45 6.16
N LEU A 222 5.36 -4.14 5.45
CA LEU A 222 5.08 -4.76 4.15
C LEU A 222 6.17 -4.40 3.12
N LEU A 223 6.57 -3.13 3.02
CA LEU A 223 7.61 -2.71 2.09
C LEU A 223 8.95 -3.39 2.39
N GLN A 224 9.33 -3.50 3.66
CA GLN A 224 10.54 -4.21 4.08
C GLN A 224 10.46 -5.70 3.73
N GLU A 225 9.30 -6.34 3.94
CA GLU A 225 9.05 -7.73 3.55
C GLU A 225 9.22 -7.92 2.05
N VAL A 226 8.60 -7.05 1.24
CA VAL A 226 8.68 -7.11 -0.23
C VAL A 226 10.11 -6.86 -0.71
N VAL A 227 10.82 -5.84 -0.21
CA VAL A 227 12.22 -5.56 -0.57
C VAL A 227 13.11 -6.77 -0.27
N THR A 228 12.92 -7.38 0.90
CA THR A 228 13.66 -8.60 1.28
C THR A 228 13.34 -9.77 0.36
N GLY A 229 12.07 -9.94 -0.01
CA GLY A 229 11.63 -10.94 -0.98
C GLY A 229 12.25 -10.74 -2.36
N LEU A 230 12.31 -9.50 -2.83
CA LEU A 230 12.95 -9.14 -4.10
C LEU A 230 14.46 -9.43 -4.09
N ASP A 231 15.15 -9.14 -2.98
CA ASP A 231 16.58 -9.46 -2.82
C ASP A 231 16.82 -10.99 -2.91
N GLN A 232 15.93 -11.80 -2.32
CA GLN A 232 16.02 -13.27 -2.40
C GLN A 232 15.78 -13.80 -3.82
N ILE A 233 14.82 -13.23 -4.56
CA ILE A 233 14.55 -13.60 -5.95
C ILE A 233 15.75 -13.19 -6.83
N ALA A 234 16.30 -12.00 -6.62
CA ALA A 234 17.47 -11.51 -7.35
C ALA A 234 18.69 -12.42 -7.14
N GLU A 235 18.93 -12.88 -5.90
CA GLU A 235 20.02 -13.82 -5.60
C GLU A 235 19.81 -15.17 -6.31
N ALA A 236 18.58 -15.69 -6.28
CA ALA A 236 18.24 -16.99 -6.89
C ALA A 236 18.45 -16.97 -8.41
N HIS A 237 17.85 -15.99 -9.11
CA HIS A 237 17.95 -15.91 -10.58
C HIS A 237 19.30 -15.35 -11.06
N GLY A 238 19.95 -14.47 -10.28
CA GLY A 238 21.29 -13.97 -10.59
C GLY A 238 22.33 -15.08 -10.70
N LYS A 239 22.28 -16.08 -9.80
CA LYS A 239 23.13 -17.29 -9.87
C LYS A 239 22.89 -18.10 -11.14
N MET A 240 21.63 -18.25 -11.57
CA MET A 240 21.29 -18.96 -12.81
C MET A 240 21.81 -18.25 -14.05
N VAL A 241 21.70 -16.93 -14.10
CA VAL A 241 22.17 -16.11 -15.22
C VAL A 241 23.69 -16.12 -15.36
N LEU A 242 24.42 -16.07 -14.23
CA LEU A 242 25.89 -15.93 -14.23
C LEU A 242 26.66 -17.25 -14.45
N GLY A 243 26.10 -18.42 -14.13
CA GLY A 243 26.89 -19.66 -14.17
C GLY A 243 26.15 -21.00 -14.18
N GLY A 244 24.84 -21.04 -14.39
CA GLY A 244 24.06 -22.28 -14.34
C GLY A 244 23.91 -22.99 -15.70
N PRO A 245 23.98 -24.34 -15.78
CA PRO A 245 23.37 -25.08 -16.87
C PRO A 245 21.85 -24.86 -16.82
N GLY A 246 21.31 -24.05 -17.72
CA GLY A 246 19.87 -23.69 -17.71
C GLY A 246 19.54 -22.20 -17.83
N ARG A 247 20.51 -21.32 -18.19
CA ARG A 247 20.26 -19.90 -18.51
C ARG A 247 19.04 -19.75 -19.41
N SER A 248 17.93 -19.28 -18.84
CA SER A 248 16.71 -19.03 -19.59
C SER A 248 16.48 -17.53 -19.75
N VAL A 249 15.77 -17.16 -20.82
CA VAL A 249 15.28 -15.79 -21.00
C VAL A 249 14.33 -15.41 -19.86
N GLU A 250 13.61 -16.38 -19.31
CA GLU A 250 12.71 -16.20 -18.17
C GLU A 250 13.47 -15.73 -16.91
N ASP A 251 14.59 -16.35 -16.56
CA ASP A 251 15.43 -15.93 -15.43
C ASP A 251 15.96 -14.50 -15.60
N LEU A 252 16.38 -14.14 -16.82
CA LEU A 252 16.83 -12.79 -17.13
C LEU A 252 15.71 -11.76 -16.99
N LEU A 253 14.49 -12.10 -17.42
CA LEU A 253 13.34 -11.20 -17.32
C LEU A 253 12.86 -11.04 -15.88
N ILE A 254 12.83 -12.13 -15.09
CA ILE A 254 12.54 -12.06 -13.65
C ILE A 254 13.60 -11.23 -12.94
N LEU A 255 14.88 -11.46 -13.24
CA LEU A 255 15.98 -10.67 -12.66
C LEU A 255 15.86 -9.18 -13.02
N ASN A 256 15.51 -8.86 -14.27
CA ASN A 256 15.26 -7.47 -14.70
C ASN A 256 14.08 -6.85 -13.94
N LEU A 257 12.98 -7.59 -13.79
CA LEU A 257 11.80 -7.15 -13.03
C LEU A 257 12.18 -6.78 -11.59
N VAL A 258 12.89 -7.66 -10.88
CA VAL A 258 13.25 -7.39 -9.47
C VAL A 258 14.29 -6.28 -9.35
N ASN A 259 15.27 -6.21 -10.25
CA ASN A 259 16.27 -5.14 -10.27
C ASN A 259 15.66 -3.76 -10.55
N ALA A 260 14.57 -3.69 -11.31
CA ALA A 260 13.85 -2.44 -11.56
C ALA A 260 12.99 -2.03 -10.35
N ALA A 261 12.28 -2.98 -9.74
CA ALA A 261 11.34 -2.70 -8.65
C ALA A 261 12.03 -2.42 -7.30
N ARG A 262 13.08 -3.19 -6.97
CA ARG A 262 13.75 -3.15 -5.67
C ARG A 262 14.26 -1.77 -5.26
N PRO A 263 15.01 -1.00 -6.09
CA PRO A 263 15.48 0.33 -5.68
C PRO A 263 14.35 1.34 -5.50
N ARG A 264 13.26 1.24 -6.27
CA ARG A 264 12.07 2.12 -6.11
C ARG A 264 11.42 1.90 -4.75
N LEU A 265 11.12 0.64 -4.41
CA LEU A 265 10.49 0.30 -3.14
C LEU A 265 11.40 0.58 -1.94
N ALA A 266 12.71 0.36 -2.07
CA ALA A 266 13.68 0.71 -1.04
C ALA A 266 13.75 2.23 -0.80
N HIS A 267 13.66 3.03 -1.87
CA HIS A 267 13.55 4.48 -1.72
C HIS A 267 12.26 4.88 -1.01
N MET A 268 11.10 4.34 -1.43
CA MET A 268 9.82 4.62 -0.78
C MET A 268 9.83 4.31 0.72
N LEU A 269 10.34 3.13 1.07
CA LEU A 269 10.52 2.69 2.46
C LEU A 269 11.41 3.64 3.27
N ALA A 270 12.48 4.16 2.68
CA ALA A 270 13.41 5.04 3.39
C ALA A 270 12.88 6.47 3.62
N GLN A 271 11.86 6.90 2.88
CA GLN A 271 11.33 8.26 3.03
C GLN A 271 10.16 8.35 4.01
N ASP A 272 9.33 7.32 4.16
CA ASP A 272 8.11 7.32 4.99
C ASP A 272 7.08 8.44 4.70
N VAL A 273 7.28 9.24 3.64
CA VAL A 273 6.44 10.39 3.27
C VAL A 273 5.51 10.15 2.08
N PHE A 274 5.57 8.97 1.45
CA PHE A 274 4.74 8.66 0.30
C PHE A 274 3.29 8.43 0.70
N HIS A 275 2.35 8.87 -0.15
CA HIS A 275 0.94 8.63 0.08
C HIS A 275 0.62 7.14 -0.14
N PRO A 276 -0.23 6.50 0.68
CA PRO A 276 -0.56 5.08 0.53
C PRO A 276 -1.07 4.72 -0.87
N ALA A 277 -1.94 5.54 -1.49
CA ALA A 277 -2.41 5.25 -2.85
C ALA A 277 -1.27 5.12 -3.89
N GLU A 278 -0.19 5.90 -3.77
CA GLU A 278 0.98 5.78 -4.65
C GLU A 278 1.71 4.46 -4.42
N VAL A 279 1.92 4.10 -3.14
CA VAL A 279 2.54 2.82 -2.76
C VAL A 279 1.69 1.63 -3.21
N TYR A 280 0.36 1.74 -3.09
CA TYR A 280 -0.57 0.72 -3.58
C TYR A 280 -0.44 0.52 -5.09
N MET A 281 -0.39 1.60 -5.87
CA MET A 281 -0.18 1.54 -7.32
C MET A 281 1.14 0.85 -7.68
N GLU A 282 2.25 1.22 -7.03
CA GLU A 282 3.56 0.60 -7.27
C GLU A 282 3.57 -0.90 -6.95
N LEU A 283 3.00 -1.28 -5.79
CA LEU A 283 2.93 -2.67 -5.36
C LEU A 283 1.98 -3.50 -6.24
N ALA A 284 0.84 -2.94 -6.65
CA ALA A 284 -0.09 -3.60 -7.56
C ALA A 284 0.53 -3.81 -8.96
N GLY A 285 1.25 -2.81 -9.48
CA GLY A 285 2.00 -2.93 -10.74
C GLY A 285 3.10 -3.99 -10.66
N LEU A 286 3.81 -4.06 -9.54
CA LEU A 286 4.78 -5.13 -9.28
C LEU A 286 4.10 -6.50 -9.23
N ALA A 287 3.02 -6.66 -8.47
CA ALA A 287 2.27 -7.91 -8.38
C ALA A 287 1.77 -8.39 -9.75
N GLY A 288 1.22 -7.48 -10.56
CA GLY A 288 0.79 -7.77 -11.93
C GLY A 288 1.95 -8.26 -12.81
N SER A 289 3.10 -7.61 -12.72
CA SER A 289 4.31 -8.00 -13.45
C SER A 289 4.82 -9.38 -13.00
N MET A 290 4.90 -9.62 -11.69
CA MET A 290 5.34 -10.89 -11.10
C MET A 290 4.42 -12.05 -11.48
N ALA A 291 3.11 -11.80 -11.56
CA ALA A 291 2.14 -12.81 -11.92
C ALA A 291 2.33 -13.37 -13.34
N THR A 292 3.04 -12.67 -14.23
CA THR A 292 3.45 -13.21 -15.55
C THR A 292 4.23 -14.53 -15.42
N TYR A 293 5.01 -14.65 -14.35
CA TYR A 293 5.92 -15.79 -14.10
C TYR A 293 5.45 -16.65 -12.92
N GLY A 294 4.91 -16.04 -11.86
CA GLY A 294 4.59 -16.72 -10.59
C GLY A 294 3.16 -17.24 -10.48
N SER A 295 2.29 -16.95 -11.46
CA SER A 295 0.91 -17.44 -11.49
C SER A 295 0.73 -18.49 -12.57
N SER A 296 -0.01 -19.57 -12.28
CA SER A 296 -0.37 -20.59 -13.27
C SER A 296 -1.21 -20.01 -14.43
N ALA A 297 -2.04 -19.01 -14.14
CA ALA A 297 -2.82 -18.27 -15.12
C ALA A 297 -2.01 -17.19 -15.86
N ARG A 298 -0.75 -16.97 -15.46
CA ARG A 298 0.13 -15.89 -15.95
C ARG A 298 -0.48 -14.48 -15.85
N ARG A 299 -1.37 -14.31 -14.87
CA ARG A 299 -2.11 -13.07 -14.59
C ARG A 299 -2.38 -12.98 -13.10
N LEU A 300 -2.46 -11.75 -12.61
CA LEU A 300 -2.92 -11.46 -11.26
C LEU A 300 -4.44 -11.63 -11.20
N GLY A 301 -4.94 -12.18 -10.10
CA GLY A 301 -6.38 -12.18 -9.83
C GLY A 301 -6.92 -10.77 -9.61
N GLU A 302 -8.23 -10.61 -9.63
CA GLU A 302 -8.85 -9.32 -9.30
C GLU A 302 -8.56 -8.95 -7.84
N LEU A 303 -8.06 -7.73 -7.63
CA LEU A 303 -7.86 -7.14 -6.31
C LEU A 303 -9.09 -6.30 -5.94
N PRO A 304 -9.44 -6.19 -4.64
CA PRO A 304 -10.41 -5.20 -4.18
C PRO A 304 -10.00 -3.79 -4.60
N VAL A 305 -10.99 -2.93 -4.86
CA VAL A 305 -10.75 -1.52 -5.14
C VAL A 305 -10.14 -0.85 -3.90
N TYR A 306 -9.12 -0.03 -4.11
CA TYR A 306 -8.54 0.79 -3.05
C TYR A 306 -9.54 1.87 -2.61
N ASP A 307 -10.03 1.74 -1.38
CA ASP A 307 -10.79 2.78 -0.69
C ASP A 307 -9.87 3.46 0.33
N HIS A 308 -9.66 4.77 0.19
CA HIS A 308 -8.78 5.50 1.09
C HIS A 308 -9.34 5.60 2.51
N MET A 309 -10.67 5.60 2.70
CA MET A 309 -11.29 5.58 4.03
C MET A 309 -11.18 4.21 4.71
N ALA A 310 -11.04 3.15 3.93
CA ALA A 310 -10.88 1.78 4.42
C ALA A 310 -9.77 1.05 3.64
N PRO A 311 -8.49 1.42 3.82
CA PRO A 311 -7.40 0.89 3.00
C PRO A 311 -7.09 -0.58 3.28
N GLY A 312 -7.45 -1.10 4.46
CA GLY A 312 -7.15 -2.46 4.94
C GLY A 312 -7.44 -3.58 3.94
N PRO A 313 -8.68 -3.76 3.46
CA PRO A 313 -9.05 -4.88 2.59
C PRO A 313 -8.23 -4.99 1.30
N ALA A 314 -8.05 -3.88 0.58
CA ALA A 314 -7.28 -3.86 -0.67
C ALA A 314 -5.80 -4.17 -0.41
N TYR A 315 -5.22 -3.58 0.64
CA TYR A 315 -3.84 -3.80 1.02
C TYR A 315 -3.57 -5.22 1.52
N SER A 316 -4.50 -5.81 2.27
CA SER A 316 -4.38 -7.20 2.74
C SER A 316 -4.36 -8.18 1.57
N ALA A 317 -5.30 -8.04 0.62
CA ALA A 317 -5.35 -8.88 -0.57
C ALA A 317 -4.08 -8.75 -1.43
N LEU A 318 -3.57 -7.52 -1.58
CA LEU A 318 -2.34 -7.26 -2.32
C LEU A 318 -1.11 -7.85 -1.61
N ALA A 319 -1.02 -7.72 -0.28
CA ALA A 319 0.06 -8.29 0.51
C ALA A 319 0.12 -9.82 0.38
N ASP A 320 -1.03 -10.49 0.46
CA ASP A 320 -1.11 -11.95 0.33
C ASP A 320 -0.74 -12.41 -1.09
N ALA A 321 -1.18 -11.68 -2.12
CA ALA A 321 -0.78 -11.93 -3.50
C ALA A 321 0.74 -11.78 -3.69
N LEU A 322 1.33 -10.70 -3.19
CA LEU A 322 2.78 -10.45 -3.25
C LEU A 322 3.56 -11.55 -2.53
N ARG A 323 3.16 -11.95 -1.32
CA ARG A 323 3.79 -13.04 -0.57
C ARG A 323 3.80 -14.35 -1.36
N SER A 324 2.65 -14.72 -1.92
CA SER A 324 2.50 -15.91 -2.76
C SER A 324 3.41 -15.85 -3.99
N LEU A 325 3.42 -14.71 -4.69
CA LEU A 325 4.26 -14.50 -5.87
C LEU A 325 5.75 -14.50 -5.53
N ILE A 326 6.16 -13.90 -4.40
CA ILE A 326 7.55 -13.91 -3.94
C ILE A 326 8.00 -15.35 -3.68
N LEU A 327 7.18 -16.14 -2.99
CA LEU A 327 7.47 -17.55 -2.73
C LEU A 327 7.59 -18.34 -4.04
N SER A 328 6.68 -18.11 -4.99
CA SER A 328 6.68 -18.78 -6.29
C SER A 328 7.94 -18.46 -7.11
N LEU A 329 8.29 -17.18 -7.24
CA LEU A 329 9.46 -16.75 -8.04
C LEU A 329 10.79 -17.11 -7.37
N ARG A 330 10.84 -17.15 -6.05
CA ARG A 330 12.05 -17.58 -5.34
C ARG A 330 12.39 -19.04 -5.60
N TYR A 331 11.38 -19.90 -5.81
CA TYR A 331 11.59 -21.32 -5.98
C TYR A 331 11.97 -21.66 -7.43
N ILE A 332 13.28 -21.83 -7.65
CA ILE A 332 13.81 -22.30 -8.92
C ILE A 332 13.81 -23.82 -8.90
N GLU A 333 12.84 -24.43 -9.58
CA GLU A 333 12.86 -25.86 -9.82
C GLU A 333 13.89 -26.16 -10.91
N PRO A 334 14.99 -26.89 -10.62
CA PRO A 334 15.96 -27.23 -11.66
C PRO A 334 15.29 -28.20 -12.63
N LYS A 335 14.79 -27.69 -13.76
CA LYS A 335 14.15 -28.49 -14.83
C LYS A 335 15.10 -29.54 -15.43
N SER A 336 16.39 -29.43 -15.16
CA SER A 336 17.39 -30.43 -15.52
C SER A 336 18.48 -30.52 -14.46
N ARG A 337 19.08 -31.69 -14.33
CA ARG A 337 20.23 -31.94 -13.46
C ARG A 337 21.41 -32.39 -14.31
N ALA A 338 22.48 -31.60 -14.34
CA ALA A 338 23.72 -32.03 -14.98
C ALA A 338 24.31 -33.22 -14.23
N LEU A 339 24.65 -34.29 -14.97
CA LEU A 339 25.38 -35.43 -14.42
C LEU A 339 26.85 -35.30 -14.85
N PRO A 340 27.81 -35.30 -13.91
CA PRO A 340 29.22 -35.17 -14.25
C PRO A 340 29.66 -36.39 -15.07
N VAL A 341 30.19 -36.12 -16.27
CA VAL A 341 30.74 -37.15 -17.15
C VAL A 341 32.21 -37.35 -16.81
N MET A 342 32.58 -38.55 -16.41
CA MET A 342 33.96 -38.93 -16.11
C MET A 342 34.55 -39.71 -17.28
N ARG A 343 35.71 -39.30 -17.78
CA ARG A 343 36.46 -40.11 -18.76
C ARG A 343 37.04 -41.33 -18.05
N HIS A 344 36.66 -42.52 -18.48
CA HIS A 344 37.15 -43.77 -17.88
C HIS A 344 38.33 -44.36 -18.64
N ALA A 345 38.27 -44.31 -19.98
CA ALA A 345 39.34 -44.75 -20.87
C ALA A 345 39.25 -44.02 -22.22
N THR A 346 40.09 -44.39 -23.18
CA THR A 346 39.96 -43.93 -24.57
C THR A 346 38.60 -44.35 -25.12
N ASN A 347 37.80 -43.37 -25.58
CA ASN A 347 36.45 -43.56 -26.11
C ASN A 347 35.43 -44.17 -25.12
N VAL A 348 35.72 -44.16 -23.81
CA VAL A 348 34.81 -44.66 -22.78
C VAL A 348 34.59 -43.59 -21.71
N TRP A 349 33.33 -43.22 -21.54
CA TRP A 349 32.88 -42.28 -20.52
C TRP A 349 31.91 -42.96 -19.56
N LYS A 350 31.94 -42.55 -18.29
CA LYS A 350 31.09 -43.07 -17.22
C LYS A 350 30.35 -41.92 -16.55
N ILE A 351 29.11 -42.20 -16.19
CA ILE A 351 28.27 -41.28 -15.43
C ILE A 351 27.79 -42.04 -14.19
N ARG A 352 27.89 -41.42 -13.02
CA ARG A 352 27.35 -41.99 -11.78
C ARG A 352 25.93 -41.49 -11.56
N ILE A 353 24.99 -42.41 -11.37
CA ILE A 353 23.58 -42.10 -11.08
C ILE A 353 23.27 -42.62 -9.68
N ASP A 354 23.34 -41.73 -8.70
CA ASP A 354 23.20 -42.09 -7.28
C ASP A 354 21.75 -42.41 -6.87
N ASN A 355 20.77 -41.98 -7.66
CA ASN A 355 19.36 -42.24 -7.41
C ASN A 355 18.72 -42.92 -8.63
N PRO A 356 18.45 -44.24 -8.57
CA PRO A 356 17.86 -45.00 -9.67
C PRO A 356 16.50 -44.46 -10.14
N LYS A 357 15.74 -43.75 -9.27
CA LYS A 357 14.45 -43.15 -9.65
C LYS A 357 14.58 -42.15 -10.81
N LEU A 358 15.75 -41.54 -11.00
CA LEU A 358 16.01 -40.62 -12.12
C LEU A 358 15.97 -41.29 -13.48
N LEU A 359 16.26 -42.59 -13.56
CA LEU A 359 16.16 -43.35 -14.81
C LEU A 359 14.71 -43.51 -15.26
N VAL A 360 13.76 -43.46 -14.33
CA VAL A 360 12.32 -43.65 -14.57
C VAL A 360 11.57 -42.33 -14.66
N ALA A 361 11.93 -41.36 -13.82
CA ALA A 361 11.24 -40.08 -13.68
C ALA A 361 11.81 -38.96 -14.59
N SER A 362 12.87 -39.21 -15.37
CA SER A 362 13.53 -38.15 -16.13
C SER A 362 13.98 -38.64 -17.51
N ARG A 363 13.99 -37.72 -18.48
CA ARG A 363 14.64 -37.94 -19.77
C ARG A 363 16.13 -37.66 -19.62
N ILE A 364 16.97 -38.63 -19.97
CA ILE A 364 18.43 -38.45 -20.01
C ILE A 364 18.81 -37.92 -21.38
N VAL A 365 19.50 -36.78 -21.41
CA VAL A 365 19.99 -36.16 -22.64
C VAL A 365 21.51 -36.08 -22.57
N VAL A 366 22.18 -36.50 -23.64
CA VAL A 366 23.64 -36.38 -23.78
C VAL A 366 23.92 -35.23 -24.73
N ARG A 367 24.61 -34.19 -24.24
CA ARG A 367 25.11 -33.10 -25.09
C ARG A 367 26.52 -33.43 -25.54
N ILE A 368 26.76 -33.37 -26.84
CA ILE A 368 28.05 -33.69 -27.46
C ILE A 368 28.55 -32.44 -28.17
N GLY A 369 29.77 -32.00 -27.85
CA GLY A 369 30.49 -30.98 -28.61
C GLY A 369 31.43 -31.64 -29.61
N SER A 370 31.42 -31.21 -30.87
CA SER A 370 32.29 -31.71 -31.93
C SER A 370 32.51 -30.63 -33.00
N GLU A 371 33.62 -30.72 -33.73
CA GLU A 371 33.89 -29.91 -34.94
C GLU A 371 33.21 -30.48 -36.20
N LEU A 372 32.60 -31.67 -36.10
CA LEU A 372 31.86 -32.29 -37.19
C LEU A 372 30.55 -31.55 -37.47
N SER A 373 30.05 -31.66 -38.70
CA SER A 373 28.69 -31.21 -39.03
C SER A 373 27.64 -32.01 -38.24
N GLU A 374 26.49 -31.39 -37.97
CA GLU A 374 25.40 -31.99 -37.18
C GLU A 374 24.94 -33.33 -37.77
N ASP A 375 24.79 -33.42 -39.10
CA ASP A 375 24.42 -34.65 -39.80
C ASP A 375 25.47 -35.76 -39.67
N ALA A 376 26.77 -35.41 -39.73
CA ALA A 376 27.85 -36.37 -39.59
C ALA A 376 27.92 -36.90 -38.15
N LEU A 377 27.84 -36.00 -37.17
CA LEU A 377 27.83 -36.35 -35.75
C LEU A 377 26.63 -37.24 -35.41
N ARG A 378 25.44 -36.89 -35.92
CA ARG A 378 24.21 -37.65 -35.76
C ARG A 378 24.35 -39.09 -36.26
N LYS A 379 24.87 -39.27 -37.48
CA LYS A 379 25.10 -40.60 -38.08
C LYS A 379 26.12 -41.41 -37.29
N ILE A 380 27.23 -40.79 -36.89
CA ILE A 380 28.28 -41.48 -36.13
C ILE A 380 27.74 -41.91 -34.76
N PHE A 381 27.09 -40.99 -34.05
CA PHE A 381 26.61 -41.27 -32.70
C PHE A 381 25.56 -42.39 -32.70
N VAL A 382 24.51 -42.28 -33.52
CA VAL A 382 23.43 -43.28 -33.58
C VAL A 382 23.94 -44.66 -33.99
N ASN A 383 24.94 -44.73 -34.88
CA ASN A 383 25.42 -46.00 -35.42
C ASN A 383 26.59 -46.61 -34.65
N GLN A 384 27.39 -45.81 -33.93
CA GLN A 384 28.64 -46.26 -33.32
C GLN A 384 28.70 -46.07 -31.80
N ALA A 385 27.83 -45.26 -31.20
CA ALA A 385 27.80 -45.14 -29.76
C ALA A 385 27.13 -46.37 -29.13
N THR A 386 27.79 -46.93 -28.12
CA THR A 386 27.20 -47.98 -27.28
C THR A 386 26.95 -47.39 -25.92
N VAL A 387 25.71 -47.48 -25.45
CA VAL A 387 25.31 -47.03 -24.11
C VAL A 387 24.83 -48.24 -23.34
N GLY A 388 25.35 -48.46 -22.13
CA GLY A 388 25.00 -49.62 -21.33
C GLY A 388 25.29 -49.42 -19.85
N SER A 389 24.79 -50.35 -19.03
CA SER A 389 25.14 -50.42 -17.61
C SER A 389 26.63 -50.72 -17.44
N ALA A 390 27.22 -50.32 -16.32
CA ALA A 390 28.65 -50.53 -16.08
C ALA A 390 29.05 -52.01 -16.10
N SER A 391 28.14 -52.92 -15.72
CA SER A 391 28.35 -54.37 -15.72
C SER A 391 28.26 -54.99 -17.12
N GLU A 392 27.43 -54.44 -18.02
CA GLU A 392 27.16 -55.04 -19.34
C GLU A 392 27.96 -54.37 -20.47
N PHE A 393 28.45 -53.14 -20.25
CA PHE A 393 29.10 -52.32 -21.28
C PHE A 393 30.25 -53.04 -21.98
N GLU A 394 31.15 -53.70 -21.24
CA GLU A 394 32.28 -54.40 -21.86
C GLU A 394 31.84 -55.51 -22.83
N GLY A 395 30.81 -56.27 -22.44
CA GLY A 395 30.27 -57.34 -23.27
C GLY A 395 29.59 -56.80 -24.53
N LEU A 396 28.79 -55.74 -24.38
CA LEU A 396 28.14 -55.06 -25.50
C LEU A 396 29.17 -54.49 -26.49
N TRP A 397 30.21 -53.83 -25.98
CA TRP A 397 31.25 -53.20 -26.77
C TRP A 397 32.10 -54.23 -27.54
N LYS A 398 32.61 -55.27 -26.86
CA LYS A 398 33.46 -56.30 -27.48
C LYS A 398 32.69 -57.09 -28.55
N SER A 399 31.41 -57.36 -28.31
CA SER A 399 30.55 -58.15 -29.20
C SER A 399 29.79 -57.32 -30.24
N ARG A 400 30.00 -55.99 -30.28
CA ARG A 400 29.28 -55.04 -31.17
C ARG A 400 27.75 -55.19 -31.11
N LEU A 401 27.22 -55.49 -29.92
CA LEU A 401 25.79 -55.60 -29.71
C LEU A 401 25.18 -54.22 -29.43
N PRO A 402 23.92 -53.99 -29.85
CA PRO A 402 23.23 -52.74 -29.56
C PRO A 402 23.03 -52.60 -28.04
N GLY A 403 23.32 -51.41 -27.52
CA GLY A 403 23.04 -51.05 -26.14
C GLY A 403 21.65 -50.43 -25.98
N ILE A 404 21.52 -49.53 -25.00
CA ILE A 404 20.28 -48.76 -24.79
C ILE A 404 19.97 -47.97 -26.07
N PRO A 405 18.74 -48.11 -26.63
CA PRO A 405 18.32 -47.34 -27.79
C PRO A 405 18.43 -45.85 -27.54
N HIS A 406 19.02 -45.12 -28.48
CA HIS A 406 19.20 -43.68 -28.39
C HIS A 406 18.93 -43.04 -29.74
N SER A 407 18.33 -41.86 -29.71
CA SER A 407 18.10 -41.02 -30.89
C SER A 407 18.90 -39.73 -30.75
N ALA A 408 19.31 -39.20 -31.89
CA ALA A 408 19.86 -37.86 -31.97
C ALA A 408 18.74 -36.92 -32.42
N GLU A 409 18.40 -35.93 -31.61
CA GLU A 409 17.47 -34.85 -31.96
C GLU A 409 18.27 -33.55 -32.12
N ALA A 410 17.88 -32.73 -33.10
CA ALA A 410 18.36 -31.35 -33.16
C ALA A 410 17.96 -30.66 -31.84
N PRO A 411 18.78 -29.74 -31.31
CA PRO A 411 18.46 -29.06 -30.06
C PRO A 411 17.08 -28.41 -30.18
N SER A 412 16.10 -28.89 -29.41
CA SER A 412 14.85 -28.16 -29.26
C SER A 412 15.19 -26.80 -28.65
N PHE A 413 14.51 -25.75 -29.10
CA PHE A 413 14.77 -24.35 -28.76
C PHE A 413 14.83 -24.02 -27.25
N ALA A 414 14.54 -24.98 -26.37
CA ALA A 414 14.64 -24.84 -24.93
C ALA A 414 16.09 -24.79 -24.38
N ALA A 415 17.13 -25.00 -25.18
CA ALA A 415 18.53 -24.94 -24.73
C ALA A 415 19.51 -24.36 -25.77
N ALA A 416 19.00 -23.62 -26.75
CA ALA A 416 19.75 -23.31 -27.96
C ALA A 416 20.44 -21.94 -27.91
N ARG A 417 21.76 -21.98 -28.18
CA ARG A 417 22.64 -20.89 -28.62
C ARG A 417 22.98 -19.83 -27.57
N ASN A 418 24.05 -20.08 -26.81
CA ASN A 418 25.22 -19.20 -26.71
C ASN A 418 26.15 -19.71 -25.60
N SER A 419 27.13 -20.52 -26.01
CA SER A 419 28.34 -20.82 -25.24
C SER A 419 29.49 -20.82 -26.25
N LEU A 420 30.05 -19.64 -26.48
CA LEU A 420 31.48 -19.47 -26.71
C LEU A 420 32.08 -19.01 -25.38
#